data_AF-A0A3D3H180-F1
#
_entry.id   AF-A0A3D3H180-F1
#
_cell.length_a   1.000
_cell.length_b   1.000
_cell.length_c   1.000
_cell.angle_alpha   90.00
_cell.angle_beta   90.00
_cell.angle_gamma   90.00
#
_symmetry.space_group_name_H-M   'P 1'
#
loop_
_entity.id
_entity.type
_entity.pdbx_description
1 polymer ?
#
loop_
_entity_poly.entity_id
_entity_poly.type
_entity_poly.pdbx_seq_one_letter_code
_entity_poly.pdbx_strand_id
1 'polypeptide(L)'
;IGVGRITRGSVKPNQQVTIQLANGGVHNAKVGKVFGYLGLERLDIAEGFAGDIIAITGLGELKISDTVCCPTEVEGLPALSVDEPTINMTFQVNTSPFCGKEGKYVTSRNIKDRLDKELIHNVALRVEQLADADKFKVSGRGELHLGILIENMRREGFELAVSRPEVIIREIDGQLQEPYETVTIDVEEQHQGPIMEKMGVRKAELTDMAPDGTGRIRMDFIMPSRGLIGFQTEFMTLTSGSGLIYHTFFEYGPHKGGEIGQRKNGVMVGNATGKALTNAIFNLQSRGRMLIGHGVDIYEGQVIGIHSRDNDLTVNALKGKQLTNVRSSGTDEAQTLTPPIVMSLEQALEFIDNDELVEVTPLSIRIRKKFLKENDRKREGRGVK
;
A
#
# COMPACT_ATOMS: atom_id res chain seq x y z
N ILE A 1 -2.99 -23.71 15.21
CA ILE A 1 -3.76 -24.83 14.62
C ILE A 1 -3.24 -25.00 13.20
N GLY A 2 -2.69 -26.16 12.85
CA GLY A 2 -2.26 -26.42 11.47
C GLY A 2 -3.44 -26.96 10.68
N VAL A 3 -3.70 -26.43 9.49
CA VAL A 3 -4.73 -26.93 8.58
C VAL A 3 -4.04 -27.42 7.32
N GLY A 4 -4.35 -28.62 6.88
CA GLY A 4 -3.73 -29.19 5.69
C GLY A 4 -4.46 -30.43 5.20
N ARG A 5 -4.10 -30.85 3.99
CA ARG A 5 -4.56 -32.11 3.41
C ARG A 5 -3.51 -33.18 3.67
N ILE A 6 -3.92 -34.34 4.20
CA ILE A 6 -3.02 -35.48 4.38
C ILE A 6 -2.67 -36.03 3.00
N THR A 7 -1.38 -36.06 2.65
CA THR A 7 -0.91 -36.64 1.38
C THR A 7 -0.69 -38.15 1.47
N ARG A 8 -0.15 -38.64 2.59
CA ARG A 8 0.17 -40.05 2.82
C ARG A 8 -0.05 -40.44 4.28
N GLY A 9 -0.51 -41.66 4.51
CA GLY A 9 -0.66 -42.25 5.84
C GLY A 9 -1.94 -41.84 6.58
N SER A 10 -1.90 -41.95 7.91
CA SER A 10 -2.96 -41.52 8.81
C SER A 10 -2.41 -40.83 10.05
N VAL A 11 -3.25 -40.02 10.72
CA VAL A 11 -2.89 -39.32 11.95
C VAL A 11 -3.93 -39.55 13.04
N LYS A 12 -3.45 -39.82 14.26
CA LYS A 12 -4.27 -40.01 15.46
C LYS A 12 -3.98 -38.95 16.53
N PRO A 13 -4.98 -38.60 17.36
CA PRO A 13 -4.73 -37.86 18.59
C PRO A 13 -3.64 -38.53 19.44
N ASN A 14 -2.78 -37.73 20.07
CA ASN A 14 -1.63 -38.18 20.87
C ASN A 14 -0.51 -38.92 20.11
N GLN A 15 -0.54 -38.96 18.79
CA GLN A 15 0.55 -39.54 18.00
C GLN A 15 1.80 -38.65 18.01
N GLN A 16 2.98 -39.26 18.09
CA GLN A 16 4.25 -38.55 17.96
C GLN A 16 4.58 -38.37 16.48
N VAL A 17 4.95 -37.15 16.10
CA VAL A 17 5.24 -36.76 14.73
C VAL A 17 6.53 -35.95 14.67
N THR A 18 7.13 -35.93 13.49
CA THR A 18 8.33 -35.17 13.21
C THR A 18 8.01 -34.14 12.16
N ILE A 19 8.26 -32.87 12.46
CA ILE A 19 7.97 -31.75 11.58
C ILE A 19 9.26 -31.36 10.89
N GLN A 20 9.27 -31.48 9.57
CA GLN A 20 10.32 -30.94 8.72
C GLN A 20 9.95 -29.52 8.33
N LEU A 21 10.80 -28.59 8.75
CA LEU A 21 10.68 -27.17 8.45
C LEU A 21 11.13 -26.91 7.01
N ALA A 22 10.60 -25.86 6.38
CA ALA A 22 10.99 -25.45 5.03
C ALA A 22 12.50 -25.12 4.90
N ASN A 23 13.19 -24.77 6.00
CA ASN A 23 14.62 -24.50 6.03
C ASN A 23 15.50 -25.76 6.21
N GLY A 24 14.90 -26.96 6.21
CA GLY A 24 15.58 -28.23 6.42
C GLY A 24 15.78 -28.63 7.89
N GLY A 25 15.38 -27.78 8.84
CA GLY A 25 15.37 -28.11 10.26
C GLY A 25 14.30 -29.16 10.59
N VAL A 26 14.54 -29.97 11.62
CA VAL A 26 13.62 -31.03 12.03
C VAL A 26 13.34 -30.92 13.52
N HIS A 27 12.07 -30.97 13.92
CA HIS A 27 11.70 -31.01 15.35
C HIS A 27 10.58 -32.02 15.60
N ASN A 28 10.63 -32.65 16.77
CA ASN A 28 9.63 -33.63 17.18
C ASN A 28 8.51 -32.95 17.97
N ALA A 29 7.27 -33.32 17.68
CA ALA A 29 6.08 -32.82 18.36
C ALA A 29 5.08 -33.95 18.60
N LYS A 30 4.07 -33.68 19.42
CA LYS A 30 2.98 -34.61 19.69
C LYS A 30 1.67 -34.00 19.27
N VAL A 31 0.91 -34.73 18.45
CA VAL A 31 -0.43 -34.33 18.03
C VAL A 31 -1.33 -34.27 19.25
N GLY A 32 -2.01 -33.14 19.47
CA GLY A 32 -3.01 -32.98 20.51
C GLY A 32 -4.34 -33.58 20.08
N LYS A 33 -5.16 -32.77 19.41
CA LYS A 33 -6.43 -33.17 18.78
C LYS A 33 -6.35 -33.08 17.27
N VAL A 34 -7.14 -33.91 16.61
CA VAL A 34 -7.36 -33.92 15.16
C VAL A 34 -8.83 -33.57 14.90
N PHE A 35 -9.07 -32.53 14.12
CA PHE A 35 -10.41 -32.11 13.72
C PHE A 35 -10.63 -32.42 12.24
N GLY A 36 -11.74 -33.10 11.94
CA GLY A 36 -12.28 -33.21 10.59
C GLY A 36 -13.27 -32.08 10.30
N TYR A 37 -13.50 -31.82 9.01
CA TYR A 37 -14.51 -30.86 8.57
C TYR A 37 -15.78 -31.59 8.14
N LEU A 38 -16.93 -31.18 8.70
CA LEU A 38 -18.25 -31.61 8.25
C LEU A 38 -19.08 -30.37 7.95
N GLY A 39 -19.22 -30.04 6.67
CA GLY A 39 -19.83 -28.78 6.24
C GLY A 39 -19.02 -27.58 6.74
N LEU A 40 -19.64 -26.75 7.59
CA LEU A 40 -19.00 -25.57 8.19
C LEU A 40 -18.42 -25.83 9.59
N GLU A 41 -18.72 -26.98 10.18
CA GLU A 41 -18.32 -27.31 11.54
C GLU A 41 -17.05 -28.17 11.57
N ARG A 42 -16.27 -28.02 12.65
CA ARG A 42 -15.10 -28.84 12.95
C ARG A 42 -15.47 -29.86 14.02
N LEU A 43 -15.29 -31.13 13.72
CA LEU A 43 -15.59 -32.24 14.63
C LEU A 43 -14.31 -32.94 15.05
N ASP A 44 -14.21 -33.31 16.33
CA ASP A 44 -13.11 -34.15 16.83
C ASP A 44 -13.20 -35.54 16.17
N ILE A 45 -12.15 -35.95 15.44
CA ILE A 45 -12.07 -37.27 14.80
C ILE A 45 -10.99 -38.14 15.46
N ALA A 46 -11.24 -39.46 15.50
CA ALA A 46 -10.31 -40.43 16.10
C ALA A 46 -9.10 -40.71 15.20
N GLU A 47 -9.26 -40.63 13.88
CA GLU A 47 -8.22 -40.88 12.89
C GLU A 47 -8.56 -40.11 11.60
N GLY A 48 -7.57 -39.46 11.00
CA GLY A 48 -7.67 -38.86 9.66
C GLY A 48 -6.77 -39.60 8.67
N PHE A 49 -7.22 -39.76 7.42
CA PHE A 49 -6.52 -40.54 6.38
C PHE A 49 -6.05 -39.68 5.21
N ALA A 50 -5.15 -40.23 4.40
CA ALA A 50 -4.71 -39.60 3.15
C ALA A 50 -5.91 -39.19 2.27
N GLY A 51 -5.91 -37.92 1.85
CA GLY A 51 -7.03 -37.27 1.15
C GLY A 51 -7.85 -36.32 2.03
N ASP A 52 -7.88 -36.55 3.34
CA ASP A 52 -8.69 -35.73 4.25
C ASP A 52 -8.06 -34.35 4.47
N ILE A 53 -8.91 -33.33 4.51
CA ILE A 53 -8.55 -32.00 5.02
C ILE A 53 -8.85 -32.00 6.51
N ILE A 54 -7.81 -31.79 7.32
CA ILE A 54 -7.92 -31.83 8.77
C ILE A 54 -7.24 -30.62 9.42
N ALA A 55 -7.65 -30.32 10.65
CA ALA A 55 -7.00 -29.33 11.49
C ALA A 55 -6.36 -30.00 12.71
N ILE A 56 -5.07 -29.78 12.92
CA ILE A 56 -4.28 -30.41 13.99
C ILE A 56 -3.85 -29.37 15.02
N THR A 57 -3.87 -29.77 16.29
CA THR A 57 -3.38 -28.98 17.44
C THR A 57 -2.19 -29.65 18.13
N GLY A 58 -1.48 -28.92 19.00
CA GLY A 58 -0.40 -29.48 19.81
C GLY A 58 0.99 -29.51 19.15
N LEU A 59 1.09 -29.02 17.92
CA LEU A 59 2.33 -29.05 17.12
C LEU A 59 3.22 -27.80 17.26
N GLY A 60 2.93 -26.92 18.22
CA GLY A 60 3.68 -25.66 18.39
C GLY A 60 3.39 -24.63 17.29
N GLU A 61 4.42 -23.81 16.98
CA GLU A 61 4.38 -22.81 15.90
C GLU A 61 4.68 -23.47 14.55
N LEU A 62 3.62 -23.93 13.86
CA LEU A 62 3.71 -24.38 12.47
C LEU A 62 3.75 -23.20 11.51
N LYS A 63 4.67 -23.23 10.55
CA LYS A 63 4.74 -22.28 9.43
C LYS A 63 4.18 -22.90 8.16
N ILE A 64 3.82 -22.03 7.22
CA ILE A 64 3.39 -22.46 5.89
C ILE A 64 4.60 -23.09 5.17
N SER A 65 4.36 -24.21 4.48
CA SER A 65 5.37 -25.10 3.87
C SER A 65 6.10 -26.06 4.84
N ASP A 66 5.75 -26.10 6.13
CA ASP A 66 6.22 -27.17 7.01
C ASP A 66 5.49 -28.49 6.70
N THR A 67 6.22 -29.60 6.72
CA THR A 67 5.67 -30.94 6.48
C THR A 67 5.65 -31.75 7.77
N VAL A 68 4.47 -32.24 8.16
CA VAL A 68 4.31 -33.13 9.32
C VAL A 68 4.44 -34.58 8.86
N CYS A 69 5.48 -35.27 9.33
CA CYS A 69 5.85 -36.61 8.91
C CYS A 69 5.81 -37.61 10.08
N CYS A 70 5.84 -38.90 9.73
CA CYS A 70 6.06 -39.96 10.71
C CYS A 70 7.51 -39.90 11.20
N PRO A 71 7.81 -40.11 12.50
CA PRO A 71 9.18 -40.10 13.01
C PRO A 71 10.11 -41.15 12.39
N THR A 72 9.55 -42.23 11.84
CA THR A 72 10.32 -43.30 11.18
C THR A 72 10.71 -42.97 9.74
N GLU A 73 10.02 -42.04 9.08
CA GLU A 73 10.23 -41.70 7.68
C GLU A 73 9.91 -40.22 7.47
N VAL A 74 10.96 -39.40 7.57
CA VAL A 74 10.88 -37.95 7.45
C VAL A 74 11.17 -37.58 6.00
N GLU A 75 10.09 -37.44 5.22
CA GLU A 75 10.15 -37.00 3.82
C GLU A 75 9.40 -35.68 3.68
N GLY A 76 10.16 -34.60 3.48
CA GLY A 76 9.62 -33.26 3.30
C GLY A 76 8.97 -33.12 1.93
N LEU A 77 7.76 -32.58 1.90
CA LEU A 77 7.14 -32.20 0.64
C LEU A 77 7.90 -31.01 0.05
N PRO A 78 7.91 -30.87 -1.30
CA PRO A 78 8.48 -29.68 -1.92
C PRO A 78 7.78 -28.45 -1.34
N ALA A 79 8.59 -27.54 -0.78
CA ALA A 79 8.08 -26.28 -0.28
C ALA A 79 7.36 -25.55 -1.41
N LEU A 80 6.20 -24.96 -1.10
CA LEU A 80 5.53 -24.07 -2.04
C LEU A 80 6.46 -22.89 -2.31
N SER A 81 6.87 -22.71 -3.57
CA SER A 81 7.51 -21.47 -4.01
C SER A 81 6.44 -20.38 -3.98
N VAL A 82 6.54 -19.49 -3.00
CA VAL A 82 5.63 -18.35 -2.89
C VAL A 82 6.19 -17.22 -3.74
N ASP A 83 5.32 -16.54 -4.48
CA ASP A 83 5.67 -15.33 -5.23
C ASP A 83 6.43 -14.36 -4.31
N GLU A 84 7.64 -14.01 -4.71
CA GLU A 84 8.47 -13.07 -3.97
C GLU A 84 7.86 -11.66 -4.02
N PRO A 85 8.08 -10.83 -2.99
CA PRO A 85 7.57 -9.47 -3.00
C PRO A 85 8.22 -8.67 -4.12
N THR A 86 7.42 -7.82 -4.77
CA THR A 86 7.83 -6.96 -5.91
C THR A 86 7.88 -5.49 -5.50
N ILE A 87 7.11 -5.10 -4.48
CA ILE A 87 6.99 -3.73 -3.99
C ILE A 87 7.37 -3.68 -2.52
N ASN A 88 8.06 -2.62 -2.12
CA ASN A 88 8.35 -2.30 -0.73
C ASN A 88 7.90 -0.88 -0.38
N MET A 89 7.58 -0.67 0.89
CA MET A 89 7.32 0.66 1.46
C MET A 89 7.73 0.69 2.93
N THR A 90 7.97 1.88 3.46
CA THR A 90 8.36 2.06 4.85
C THR A 90 7.13 2.41 5.69
N PHE A 91 6.85 1.58 6.69
CA PHE A 91 5.88 1.83 7.75
C PHE A 91 6.62 2.44 8.92
N GLN A 92 6.13 3.53 9.47
CA GLN A 92 6.75 4.15 10.63
C GLN A 92 5.74 4.72 11.61
N VAL A 93 6.21 4.95 12.83
CA VAL A 93 5.43 5.62 13.87
C VAL A 93 5.00 7.02 13.42
N ASN A 94 3.76 7.39 13.73
CA ASN A 94 3.27 8.74 13.47
C ASN A 94 4.02 9.76 14.34
N THR A 95 4.83 10.61 13.72
CA THR A 95 5.55 11.72 14.38
C THR A 95 4.90 13.08 14.10
N SER A 96 3.63 13.10 13.69
CA SER A 96 2.89 14.35 13.48
C SER A 96 2.52 15.01 14.81
N PRO A 97 2.27 16.33 14.82
CA PRO A 97 1.68 17.01 15.98
C PRO A 97 0.29 16.48 16.39
N PHE A 98 -0.32 15.62 15.56
CA PHE A 98 -1.61 14.99 15.81
C PHE A 98 -1.49 13.52 16.25
N CYS A 99 -0.28 13.03 16.51
CA CYS A 99 -0.05 11.69 17.02
C CYS A 99 -0.86 11.43 18.30
N GLY A 100 -1.59 10.31 18.32
CA GLY A 100 -2.37 9.83 19.46
C GLY A 100 -3.71 10.55 19.69
N LYS A 101 -4.18 11.34 18.71
CA LYS A 101 -5.48 12.01 18.81
C LYS A 101 -6.65 11.15 18.33
N GLU A 102 -6.42 10.24 17.39
CA GLU A 102 -7.48 9.51 16.67
C GLU A 102 -7.37 7.99 16.83
N GLY A 103 -6.18 7.46 17.12
CA GLY A 103 -5.91 6.03 17.30
C GLY A 103 -5.36 5.67 18.68
N LYS A 104 -5.50 4.38 19.01
CA LYS A 104 -5.09 3.80 20.29
C LYS A 104 -3.68 3.22 20.22
N TYR A 105 -3.29 2.70 19.05
CA TYR A 105 -2.02 2.02 18.86
C TYR A 105 -1.07 2.89 18.03
N VAL A 106 -0.12 3.54 18.72
CA VAL A 106 0.81 4.49 18.10
C VAL A 106 2.28 4.14 18.28
N THR A 107 2.62 3.19 19.14
CA THR A 107 4.03 2.89 19.46
C THR A 107 4.64 1.91 18.45
N SER A 108 5.96 2.01 18.24
CA SER A 108 6.73 1.10 17.37
C SER A 108 6.52 -0.38 17.76
N ARG A 109 6.45 -0.70 19.06
CA ARG A 109 6.15 -2.06 19.53
C ARG A 109 4.80 -2.55 19.04
N ASN A 110 3.73 -1.75 19.15
CA ASN A 110 2.41 -2.17 18.70
C ASN A 110 2.39 -2.44 17.19
N ILE A 111 3.06 -1.58 16.41
CA ILE A 111 3.19 -1.76 14.94
C ILE A 111 3.94 -3.05 14.65
N LYS A 112 5.08 -3.28 15.30
CA LYS A 112 5.88 -4.49 15.14
C LYS A 112 5.09 -5.76 15.47
N ASP A 113 4.45 -5.80 16.64
CA ASP A 113 3.65 -6.95 17.07
C ASP A 113 2.51 -7.26 16.08
N ARG A 114 1.92 -6.21 15.47
CA ARG A 114 0.87 -6.36 14.45
C ARG A 114 1.41 -6.87 13.11
N LEU A 115 2.58 -6.39 12.69
CA LEU A 115 3.27 -6.85 11.48
C LEU A 115 3.74 -8.30 11.63
N ASP A 116 4.30 -8.67 12.78
CA ASP A 116 4.72 -10.03 13.10
C ASP A 116 3.53 -11.00 13.10
N LYS A 117 2.37 -10.56 13.60
CA LYS A 117 1.13 -11.34 13.52
C LYS A 117 0.64 -11.55 12.08
N GLU A 118 0.86 -10.58 11.19
CA GLU A 118 0.51 -10.70 9.78
C GLU A 118 1.41 -11.73 9.06
N LEU A 119 2.70 -11.75 9.36
CA LEU A 119 3.68 -12.70 8.79
C LEU A 119 3.30 -14.18 9.00
N ILE A 120 2.55 -14.49 10.06
CA ILE A 120 2.08 -15.87 10.35
C ILE A 120 1.10 -16.35 9.27
N HIS A 121 0.25 -15.47 8.77
CA HIS A 121 -0.85 -15.82 7.86
C HIS A 121 -0.53 -15.47 6.41
N ASN A 122 0.34 -14.47 6.20
CA ASN A 122 0.59 -13.87 4.91
C ASN A 122 1.98 -14.21 4.38
N VAL A 123 2.03 -15.19 3.49
CA VAL A 123 3.30 -15.75 2.98
C VAL A 123 4.02 -14.81 2.02
N ALA A 124 3.32 -13.88 1.39
CA ALA A 124 3.89 -12.93 0.44
C ALA A 124 4.45 -11.67 1.11
N LEU A 125 4.19 -11.49 2.41
CA LEU A 125 4.66 -10.34 3.17
C LEU A 125 6.07 -10.61 3.72
N ARG A 126 6.95 -9.62 3.63
CA ARG A 126 8.24 -9.59 4.33
C ARG A 126 8.33 -8.30 5.12
N VAL A 127 8.85 -8.38 6.33
CA VAL A 127 9.02 -7.21 7.21
C VAL A 127 10.45 -7.21 7.71
N GLU A 128 11.13 -6.09 7.51
CA GLU A 128 12.50 -5.85 7.93
C GLU A 128 12.53 -4.60 8.82
N GLN A 129 13.15 -4.70 10.00
CA GLN A 129 13.36 -3.55 10.86
C GLN A 129 14.56 -2.74 10.34
N LEU A 130 14.36 -1.44 10.11
CA LEU A 130 15.44 -0.56 9.64
C LEU A 130 16.34 -0.12 10.80
N ALA A 131 17.41 0.62 10.48
CA ALA A 131 18.33 1.17 11.49
C ALA A 131 17.63 2.10 12.51
N ASP A 132 16.55 2.73 12.07
CA ASP A 132 15.65 3.49 12.93
C ASP A 132 14.62 2.53 13.53
N ALA A 133 14.58 2.44 14.87
CA ALA A 133 13.70 1.54 15.60
C ALA A 133 12.21 1.81 15.34
N ASP A 134 11.88 3.03 14.88
CA ASP A 134 10.51 3.44 14.58
C ASP A 134 10.11 3.21 13.12
N LYS A 135 11.00 2.62 12.30
CA LYS A 135 10.76 2.35 10.87
C LYS A 135 10.90 0.87 10.52
N PHE A 136 9.94 0.39 9.74
CA PHE A 136 9.86 -0.97 9.24
C PHE A 136 9.73 -0.95 7.73
N LYS A 137 10.62 -1.63 7.02
CA LYS A 137 10.47 -1.87 5.59
C LYS A 137 9.55 -3.07 5.40
N VAL A 138 8.40 -2.82 4.79
CA VAL A 138 7.37 -3.83 4.53
C VAL A 138 7.30 -4.06 3.04
N SER A 139 7.53 -5.31 2.63
CA SER A 139 7.56 -5.74 1.24
C SER A 139 6.41 -6.69 0.98
N GLY A 140 5.72 -6.51 -0.15
CA GLY A 140 4.57 -7.33 -0.53
C GLY A 140 4.49 -7.55 -2.04
N ARG A 141 3.54 -8.41 -2.45
CA ARG A 141 3.27 -8.76 -3.85
C ARG A 141 2.86 -7.59 -4.76
N GLY A 142 2.35 -6.50 -4.20
CA GLY A 142 1.87 -5.36 -4.98
C GLY A 142 1.34 -4.24 -4.09
N GLU A 143 0.96 -3.12 -4.71
CA GLU A 143 0.48 -1.93 -4.00
C GLU A 143 -0.84 -2.22 -3.28
N LEU A 144 -1.80 -2.85 -3.97
CA LEU A 144 -3.10 -3.21 -3.41
C LEU A 144 -2.97 -4.11 -2.17
N HIS A 145 -2.02 -5.05 -2.19
CA HIS A 145 -1.78 -5.95 -1.07
C HIS A 145 -1.37 -5.19 0.20
N LEU A 146 -0.48 -4.21 0.06
CA LEU A 146 -0.03 -3.36 1.16
C LEU A 146 -1.10 -2.34 1.57
N GLY A 147 -1.88 -1.83 0.61
CA GLY A 147 -3.04 -0.97 0.87
C GLY A 147 -4.09 -1.65 1.75
N ILE A 148 -4.41 -2.93 1.50
CA ILE A 148 -5.33 -3.72 2.33
C ILE A 148 -4.79 -3.87 3.76
N LEU A 149 -3.49 -4.13 3.93
CA LEU A 149 -2.88 -4.24 5.26
C LEU A 149 -3.01 -2.93 6.04
N ILE A 150 -2.69 -1.80 5.41
CA ILE A 150 -2.80 -0.47 6.01
C ILE A 150 -4.27 -0.16 6.35
N GLU A 151 -5.20 -0.47 5.46
CA GLU A 151 -6.63 -0.23 5.68
C GLU A 151 -7.19 -1.07 6.84
N ASN A 152 -6.74 -2.32 6.98
CA ASN A 152 -7.11 -3.16 8.11
C ASN A 152 -6.54 -2.61 9.42
N MET A 153 -5.25 -2.24 9.43
CA MET A 153 -4.62 -1.60 10.59
C MET A 153 -5.33 -0.29 10.98
N ARG A 154 -5.75 0.49 10.00
CA ARG A 154 -6.54 1.71 10.19
C ARG A 154 -7.83 1.40 10.94
N ARG A 155 -8.60 0.40 10.50
CA ARG A 155 -9.84 -0.04 11.14
C ARG A 155 -9.62 -0.65 12.52
N GLU A 156 -8.48 -1.27 12.76
CA GLU A 156 -8.09 -1.81 14.06
C GLU A 156 -7.70 -0.74 15.10
N GLY A 157 -7.55 0.53 14.69
CA GLY A 157 -7.25 1.63 15.60
C GLY A 157 -5.79 2.09 15.62
N PHE A 158 -4.99 1.71 14.62
CA PHE A 158 -3.57 2.11 14.51
C PHE A 158 -3.42 3.51 13.92
N GLU A 159 -2.39 4.23 14.36
CA GLU A 159 -1.84 5.38 13.64
C GLU A 159 -0.44 5.06 13.14
N LEU A 160 -0.21 5.28 11.85
CA LEU A 160 1.09 5.08 11.23
C LEU A 160 1.30 6.09 10.10
N ALA A 161 2.56 6.33 9.78
CA ALA A 161 2.93 7.03 8.56
C ALA A 161 3.55 6.03 7.58
N VAL A 162 3.21 6.15 6.30
CA VAL A 162 3.70 5.27 5.24
C VAL A 162 4.39 6.07 4.15
N SER A 163 5.49 5.54 3.64
CA SER A 163 6.20 6.11 2.49
C SER A 163 5.58 5.69 1.17
N ARG A 164 6.04 6.32 0.10
CA ARG A 164 5.71 5.94 -1.27
C ARG A 164 6.10 4.47 -1.52
N PRO A 165 5.29 3.68 -2.23
CA PRO A 165 5.68 2.36 -2.70
C PRO A 165 6.80 2.46 -3.74
N GLU A 166 7.82 1.62 -3.59
CA GLU A 166 8.95 1.50 -4.50
C GLU A 166 9.12 0.05 -4.94
N VAL A 167 9.51 -0.14 -6.22
CA VAL A 167 9.80 -1.47 -6.74
C VAL A 167 11.10 -2.01 -6.15
N ILE A 168 11.15 -3.31 -5.92
CA ILE A 168 12.35 -4.01 -5.48
C ILE A 168 13.23 -4.26 -6.70
N ILE A 169 14.28 -3.45 -6.84
CA ILE A 169 15.33 -3.64 -7.85
C ILE A 169 16.24 -4.78 -7.41
N ARG A 170 16.59 -5.66 -8.35
CA ARG A 170 17.50 -6.78 -8.13
C ARG A 170 18.71 -6.65 -9.04
N GLU A 171 19.85 -7.12 -8.57
CA GLU A 171 21.03 -7.28 -9.41
C GLU A 171 21.19 -8.77 -9.72
N ILE A 172 21.04 -9.13 -11.00
CA ILE A 172 21.22 -10.49 -11.50
C ILE A 172 22.27 -10.42 -12.59
N ASP A 173 23.35 -11.20 -12.44
CA ASP A 173 24.49 -11.24 -13.36
C ASP A 173 25.11 -9.86 -13.68
N GLY A 174 25.15 -8.97 -12.67
CA GLY A 174 25.69 -7.61 -12.80
C GLY A 174 24.80 -6.61 -13.54
N GLN A 175 23.56 -6.98 -13.84
CA GLN A 175 22.56 -6.10 -14.46
C GLN A 175 21.43 -5.77 -13.47
N LEU A 176 21.06 -4.49 -13.42
CA LEU A 176 19.90 -4.03 -12.66
C LEU A 176 18.61 -4.46 -13.37
N GLN A 177 17.80 -5.24 -12.66
CA GLN A 177 16.50 -5.73 -13.10
C GLN A 177 15.37 -5.15 -12.24
N GLU A 178 14.25 -4.86 -12.89
CA GLU A 178 13.00 -4.43 -12.26
C GLU A 178 11.88 -5.44 -12.57
N PRO A 179 10.84 -5.53 -11.71
CA PRO A 179 9.72 -6.42 -11.95
C PRO A 179 8.81 -5.90 -13.07
N TYR A 180 8.36 -6.80 -13.93
CA TYR A 180 7.39 -6.57 -15.00
C TYR A 180 6.07 -7.27 -14.72
N GLU A 181 5.00 -6.67 -15.22
CA GLU A 181 3.64 -7.17 -15.12
C GLU A 181 2.99 -7.23 -16.49
N THR A 182 2.19 -8.28 -16.70
CA THR A 182 1.24 -8.32 -17.80
C THR A 182 -0.01 -7.56 -17.36
N VAL A 183 -0.44 -6.62 -18.19
CA VAL A 183 -1.58 -5.74 -17.92
C VAL A 183 -2.60 -5.92 -19.02
N THR A 184 -3.76 -6.44 -18.67
CA THR A 184 -4.91 -6.57 -19.55
C THR A 184 -5.88 -5.43 -19.27
N ILE A 185 -6.17 -4.65 -20.30
CA ILE A 185 -7.13 -3.54 -20.25
C ILE A 185 -8.30 -3.85 -21.16
N ASP A 186 -9.50 -3.57 -20.70
CA ASP A 186 -10.72 -3.60 -21.50
C ASP A 186 -11.43 -2.25 -21.39
N VAL A 187 -11.56 -1.54 -22.51
CA VAL A 187 -12.14 -0.19 -22.59
C VAL A 187 -13.00 -0.02 -23.83
N GLU A 188 -13.87 0.97 -23.82
CA GLU A 188 -14.60 1.41 -25.02
C GLU A 188 -13.64 2.01 -26.05
N GLU A 189 -13.95 1.83 -27.35
CA GLU A 189 -13.08 2.30 -28.46
C GLU A 189 -12.73 3.80 -28.36
N GLN A 190 -13.65 4.63 -27.85
CA GLN A 190 -13.43 6.06 -27.64
C GLN A 190 -12.28 6.39 -26.67
N HIS A 191 -11.97 5.48 -25.73
CA HIS A 191 -10.93 5.66 -24.74
C HIS A 191 -9.60 5.02 -25.15
N GLN A 192 -9.55 4.28 -26.27
CA GLN A 192 -8.36 3.57 -26.73
C GLN A 192 -7.14 4.51 -26.89
N GLY A 193 -7.30 5.61 -27.64
CA GLY A 193 -6.21 6.55 -27.94
C GLY A 193 -5.54 7.13 -26.68
N PRO A 194 -6.31 7.76 -25.77
CA PRO A 194 -5.77 8.29 -24.51
C PRO A 194 -5.08 7.23 -23.64
N ILE A 195 -5.62 6.01 -23.57
CA ILE A 195 -5.00 4.91 -22.79
C ILE A 195 -3.68 4.47 -23.42
N MET A 196 -3.63 4.30 -24.74
CA MET A 196 -2.39 3.93 -25.45
C MET A 196 -1.27 4.97 -25.25
N GLU A 197 -1.61 6.26 -25.32
CA GLU A 197 -0.64 7.34 -25.07
C GLU A 197 -0.05 7.24 -23.66
N LYS A 198 -0.92 7.08 -22.64
CA LYS A 198 -0.50 7.01 -21.24
C LYS A 198 0.32 5.77 -20.93
N MET A 199 -0.06 4.64 -21.52
CA MET A 199 0.72 3.40 -21.43
C MET A 199 2.10 3.55 -22.07
N GLY A 200 2.19 4.20 -23.24
CA GLY A 200 3.47 4.48 -23.90
C GLY A 200 4.41 5.36 -23.06
N VAL A 201 3.89 6.42 -22.42
CA VAL A 201 4.69 7.27 -21.51
C VAL A 201 5.23 6.47 -20.31
N ARG A 202 4.48 5.46 -19.86
CA ARG A 202 4.83 4.57 -18.74
C ARG A 202 5.69 3.36 -19.17
N LYS A 203 6.25 3.38 -20.39
CA LYS A 203 7.10 2.32 -20.96
C LYS A 203 6.41 0.97 -21.05
N ALA A 204 5.09 0.96 -21.21
CA ALA A 204 4.35 -0.25 -21.53
C ALA A 204 4.52 -0.61 -23.02
N GLU A 205 4.72 -1.88 -23.29
CA GLU A 205 4.80 -2.45 -24.63
C GLU A 205 3.51 -3.19 -24.94
N LEU A 206 2.84 -2.80 -26.02
CA LEU A 206 1.63 -3.48 -26.48
C LEU A 206 2.01 -4.83 -27.07
N THR A 207 1.42 -5.89 -26.53
CA THR A 207 1.67 -7.28 -26.98
C THR A 207 0.57 -7.79 -27.89
N ASP A 208 -0.69 -7.53 -27.53
CA ASP A 208 -1.85 -7.96 -28.31
C ASP A 208 -3.00 -6.96 -28.18
N MET A 209 -3.87 -6.96 -29.19
CA MET A 209 -5.04 -6.10 -29.25
C MET A 209 -6.18 -6.83 -29.97
N ALA A 210 -7.29 -7.03 -29.26
CA ALA A 210 -8.46 -7.73 -29.74
C ALA A 210 -9.73 -6.87 -29.56
N PRO A 211 -10.29 -6.31 -30.64
CA PRO A 211 -11.60 -5.68 -30.60
C PRO A 211 -12.71 -6.75 -30.48
N ASP A 212 -13.76 -6.45 -29.71
CA ASP A 212 -14.89 -7.36 -29.52
C ASP A 212 -15.95 -7.29 -30.64
N GLY A 213 -15.89 -6.24 -31.48
CA GLY A 213 -16.87 -5.94 -32.53
C GLY A 213 -18.20 -5.36 -32.01
N THR A 214 -18.33 -5.19 -30.70
CA THR A 214 -19.47 -4.59 -30.00
C THR A 214 -19.15 -3.21 -29.38
N GLY A 215 -17.97 -2.66 -29.68
CA GLY A 215 -17.55 -1.30 -29.32
C GLY A 215 -16.56 -1.21 -28.15
N ARG A 216 -16.00 -2.36 -27.72
CA ARG A 216 -14.91 -2.40 -26.73
C ARG A 216 -13.68 -3.08 -27.32
N ILE A 217 -12.55 -2.77 -26.72
CA ILE A 217 -11.26 -3.29 -27.14
C ILE A 217 -10.49 -3.79 -25.93
N ARG A 218 -10.02 -5.02 -26.04
CA ARG A 218 -9.06 -5.60 -25.12
C ARG A 218 -7.65 -5.32 -25.62
N MET A 219 -6.80 -4.81 -24.75
CA MET A 219 -5.39 -4.55 -25.03
C MET A 219 -4.55 -5.21 -23.95
N ASP A 220 -3.58 -6.03 -24.37
CA ASP A 220 -2.64 -6.69 -23.48
C ASP A 220 -1.26 -6.02 -23.59
N PHE A 221 -0.72 -5.58 -22.46
CA PHE A 221 0.56 -4.90 -22.36
C PHE A 221 1.52 -5.67 -21.46
N ILE A 222 2.82 -5.51 -21.71
CA ILE A 222 3.87 -5.82 -20.74
C ILE A 222 4.47 -4.49 -20.29
N MET A 223 4.53 -4.25 -18.98
CA MET A 223 5.09 -3.00 -18.46
C MET A 223 5.81 -3.21 -17.12
N PRO A 224 6.79 -2.35 -16.76
CA PRO A 224 7.40 -2.42 -15.45
C PRO A 224 6.39 -2.06 -14.36
N SER A 225 6.39 -2.77 -13.22
CA SER A 225 5.52 -2.49 -12.06
C SER A 225 5.61 -1.02 -11.62
N ARG A 226 6.80 -0.42 -11.74
CA ARG A 226 7.05 0.98 -11.43
C ARG A 226 6.19 1.95 -12.24
N GLY A 227 5.91 1.61 -13.49
CA GLY A 227 5.03 2.40 -14.36
C GLY A 227 3.56 2.22 -14.02
N LEU A 228 3.18 1.12 -13.36
CA LEU A 228 1.80 0.83 -13.00
C LEU A 228 1.35 1.55 -11.72
N ILE A 229 2.29 1.87 -10.82
CA ILE A 229 2.04 2.69 -9.62
C ILE A 229 1.39 4.01 -10.05
N GLY A 230 0.25 4.36 -9.47
CA GLY A 230 -0.47 5.58 -9.84
C GLY A 230 -1.39 5.47 -11.05
N PHE A 231 -1.33 4.38 -11.82
CA PHE A 231 -2.06 4.29 -13.06
C PHE A 231 -3.53 3.93 -12.85
N GLN A 232 -3.88 3.19 -11.80
CA GLN A 232 -5.26 2.75 -11.58
C GLN A 232 -6.21 3.93 -11.39
N THR A 233 -5.85 4.92 -10.58
CA THR A 233 -6.66 6.14 -10.40
C THR A 233 -6.79 6.95 -11.70
N GLU A 234 -5.68 7.11 -12.43
CA GLU A 234 -5.66 7.83 -13.70
C GLU A 234 -6.52 7.12 -14.75
N PHE A 235 -6.42 5.79 -14.82
CA PHE A 235 -7.19 4.92 -15.70
C PHE A 235 -8.71 5.04 -15.45
N MET A 236 -9.12 4.98 -14.18
CA MET A 236 -10.55 5.13 -13.82
C MET A 236 -11.09 6.50 -14.22
N THR A 237 -10.25 7.54 -14.12
CA THR A 237 -10.63 8.91 -14.53
C THR A 237 -10.72 9.04 -16.06
N LEU A 238 -9.77 8.45 -16.81
CA LEU A 238 -9.73 8.51 -18.27
C LEU A 238 -10.88 7.72 -18.93
N THR A 239 -11.29 6.63 -18.30
CA THR A 239 -12.37 5.76 -18.77
C THR A 239 -13.74 6.12 -18.18
N SER A 240 -13.83 7.20 -17.40
CA SER A 240 -15.05 7.58 -16.67
C SER A 240 -15.66 6.43 -15.85
N GLY A 241 -14.82 5.48 -15.40
CA GLY A 241 -15.21 4.29 -14.66
C GLY A 241 -15.75 3.11 -15.48
N SER A 242 -15.80 3.17 -16.81
CA SER A 242 -16.26 2.05 -17.66
C SER A 242 -15.15 1.05 -18.04
N GLY A 243 -13.89 1.40 -17.77
CA GLY A 243 -12.74 0.57 -18.06
C GLY A 243 -12.50 -0.52 -17.01
N LEU A 244 -11.99 -1.65 -17.47
CA LEU A 244 -11.49 -2.72 -16.61
C LEU A 244 -9.98 -2.84 -16.81
N ILE A 245 -9.25 -2.99 -15.71
CA ILE A 245 -7.81 -3.22 -15.71
C ILE A 245 -7.48 -4.40 -14.80
N TYR A 246 -6.69 -5.31 -15.32
CA TYR A 246 -6.16 -6.46 -14.59
C TYR A 246 -4.66 -6.48 -14.81
N HIS A 247 -3.92 -6.85 -13.78
CA HIS A 247 -2.49 -7.01 -13.90
C HIS A 247 -1.99 -8.15 -13.03
N THR A 248 -0.92 -8.79 -13.47
CA THR A 248 -0.25 -9.84 -12.71
C THR A 248 1.25 -9.77 -12.96
N PHE A 249 2.02 -10.16 -11.94
CA PHE A 249 3.45 -10.34 -12.09
C PHE A 249 3.76 -11.32 -13.22
N PHE A 250 4.72 -10.95 -14.06
CA PHE A 250 5.18 -11.74 -15.20
C PHE A 250 6.60 -12.26 -14.94
N GLU A 251 7.60 -11.38 -14.93
CA GLU A 251 9.00 -11.74 -14.69
C GLU A 251 9.84 -10.54 -14.24
N TYR A 252 11.08 -10.79 -13.83
CA TYR A 252 12.09 -9.75 -13.69
C TYR A 252 12.82 -9.54 -15.02
N GLY A 253 12.96 -8.30 -15.44
CA GLY A 253 13.63 -7.94 -16.68
C GLY A 253 14.56 -6.74 -16.51
N PRO A 254 15.38 -6.41 -17.52
CA PRO A 254 16.29 -5.26 -17.45
C PRO A 254 15.54 -3.95 -17.15
N HIS A 255 16.15 -3.11 -16.31
CA HIS A 255 15.57 -1.81 -15.95
C HIS A 255 15.46 -0.89 -17.18
N LYS A 256 14.25 -0.43 -17.52
CA LYS A 256 13.97 0.38 -18.74
C LYS A 256 14.44 1.83 -18.66
N GLY A 257 14.90 2.27 -17.48
CA GLY A 257 15.30 3.65 -17.25
C GLY A 257 14.12 4.63 -17.27
N GLY A 258 14.45 5.92 -17.22
CA GLY A 258 13.48 7.02 -17.23
C GLY A 258 12.78 7.25 -15.89
N GLU A 259 12.47 8.51 -15.59
CA GLU A 259 11.65 8.88 -14.44
C GLU A 259 10.18 8.66 -14.81
N ILE A 260 9.60 7.58 -14.26
CA ILE A 260 8.20 7.21 -14.47
C ILE A 260 7.49 7.28 -13.12
N GLY A 261 6.27 7.80 -13.12
CA GLY A 261 5.43 7.86 -11.92
C GLY A 261 5.69 9.06 -11.00
N GLN A 262 6.56 10.00 -11.35
CA GLN A 262 6.63 11.27 -10.61
C GLN A 262 5.45 12.17 -10.99
N ARG A 263 4.90 12.86 -10.00
CA ARG A 263 3.87 13.87 -10.24
C ARG A 263 4.51 15.09 -10.92
N LYS A 264 3.71 15.78 -11.74
CA LYS A 264 4.12 17.05 -12.38
C LYS A 264 3.83 18.28 -11.54
N ASN A 265 2.94 18.17 -10.56
CA ASN A 265 2.45 19.27 -9.75
C ASN A 265 3.19 19.28 -8.41
N GLY A 266 3.54 20.48 -7.93
CA GLY A 266 3.99 20.68 -6.57
C GLY A 266 2.82 20.67 -5.57
N VAL A 267 3.16 20.79 -4.29
CA VAL A 267 2.18 20.78 -3.20
C VAL A 267 2.10 22.12 -2.48
N MET A 268 0.90 22.42 -1.97
CA MET A 268 0.67 23.51 -1.04
C MET A 268 0.81 22.97 0.39
N VAL A 269 1.81 23.47 1.12
CA VAL A 269 2.16 22.98 2.48
C VAL A 269 1.76 24.02 3.51
N GLY A 270 1.02 23.60 4.55
CA GLY A 270 0.64 24.46 5.67
C GLY A 270 1.86 24.92 6.47
N ASN A 271 1.91 26.20 6.83
CA ASN A 271 3.02 26.79 7.56
C ASN A 271 2.80 26.91 9.08
N ALA A 272 1.60 26.60 9.57
CA ALA A 272 1.22 26.78 10.96
C ALA A 272 0.12 25.79 11.37
N THR A 273 0.03 25.53 12.67
CA THR A 273 -0.97 24.63 13.27
C THR A 273 -2.20 25.39 13.75
N GLY A 274 -3.38 24.95 13.34
CA GLY A 274 -4.66 25.57 13.72
C GLY A 274 -5.81 25.17 12.78
N LYS A 275 -6.95 25.88 12.87
CA LYS A 275 -8.12 25.62 12.02
C LYS A 275 -8.09 26.40 10.73
N ALA A 276 -8.32 25.72 9.61
CA ALA A 276 -8.37 26.32 8.29
C ALA A 276 -9.58 27.27 8.14
N LEU A 277 -9.32 28.52 7.72
CA LEU A 277 -10.35 29.55 7.59
C LEU A 277 -10.79 29.75 6.13
N THR A 278 -12.08 29.98 5.92
CA THR A 278 -12.68 30.21 4.58
C THR A 278 -11.92 31.25 3.77
N ASN A 279 -11.57 32.39 4.40
CA ASN A 279 -10.86 33.47 3.71
C ASN A 279 -9.48 33.05 3.19
N ALA A 280 -8.75 32.20 3.91
CA ALA A 280 -7.46 31.72 3.45
C ALA A 280 -7.64 30.71 2.31
N ILE A 281 -8.55 29.75 2.46
CA ILE A 281 -8.83 28.72 1.44
C ILE A 281 -9.33 29.36 0.14
N PHE A 282 -10.21 30.36 0.22
CA PHE A 282 -10.76 31.09 -0.93
C PHE A 282 -9.66 31.77 -1.77
N ASN A 283 -8.62 32.29 -1.12
CA ASN A 283 -7.47 32.86 -1.83
C ASN A 283 -6.56 31.77 -2.39
N LEU A 284 -6.38 30.65 -1.68
CA LEU A 284 -5.48 29.56 -2.07
C LEU A 284 -6.03 28.72 -3.22
N GLN A 285 -7.35 28.53 -3.33
CA GLN A 285 -7.97 27.79 -4.44
C GLN A 285 -7.75 28.44 -5.82
N SER A 286 -7.34 29.71 -5.89
CA SER A 286 -6.92 30.34 -7.14
C SER A 286 -5.57 29.81 -7.65
N ARG A 287 -4.74 29.25 -6.77
CA ARG A 287 -3.40 28.75 -7.09
C ARG A 287 -3.35 27.26 -7.37
N GLY A 288 -4.45 26.54 -7.15
CA GLY A 288 -4.48 25.08 -7.26
C GLY A 288 -5.73 24.47 -6.64
N ARG A 289 -5.72 23.15 -6.44
CA ARG A 289 -6.86 22.42 -5.88
C ARG A 289 -6.64 22.13 -4.40
N MET A 290 -7.64 22.36 -3.57
CA MET A 290 -7.55 22.18 -2.12
C MET A 290 -7.87 20.74 -1.71
N LEU A 291 -7.16 20.22 -0.71
CA LEU A 291 -7.42 18.92 -0.07
C LEU A 291 -8.21 19.07 1.25
N ILE A 292 -8.35 20.31 1.74
CA ILE A 292 -9.02 20.62 3.00
C ILE A 292 -10.16 21.60 2.79
N GLY A 293 -11.19 21.48 3.63
CA GLY A 293 -12.29 22.43 3.72
C GLY A 293 -12.12 23.43 4.87
N HIS A 294 -13.13 24.28 5.06
CA HIS A 294 -13.20 25.19 6.21
C HIS A 294 -13.35 24.42 7.53
N GLY A 295 -12.68 24.88 8.58
CA GLY A 295 -12.80 24.36 9.94
C GLY A 295 -11.93 23.13 10.23
N VAL A 296 -11.26 22.58 9.23
CA VAL A 296 -10.34 21.44 9.36
C VAL A 296 -9.11 21.85 10.16
N ASP A 297 -8.76 21.07 11.18
CA ASP A 297 -7.52 21.22 11.94
C ASP A 297 -6.33 20.79 11.07
N ILE A 298 -5.34 21.66 10.95
CA ILE A 298 -4.10 21.42 10.20
C ILE A 298 -2.87 21.65 11.08
N TYR A 299 -1.73 21.12 10.65
CA TYR A 299 -0.42 21.38 11.28
C TYR A 299 0.65 21.86 10.29
N GLU A 300 1.71 22.48 10.82
CA GLU A 300 2.87 22.89 10.02
C GLU A 300 3.51 21.68 9.32
N GLY A 301 3.66 21.75 8.00
CA GLY A 301 4.22 20.67 7.17
C GLY A 301 3.20 19.70 6.59
N GLN A 302 1.92 19.84 6.93
CA GLN A 302 0.82 19.11 6.30
C GLN A 302 0.58 19.64 4.88
N VAL A 303 0.39 18.74 3.92
CA VAL A 303 -0.03 19.09 2.57
C VAL A 303 -1.53 19.36 2.57
N ILE A 304 -1.91 20.56 2.13
CA ILE A 304 -3.28 21.06 2.19
C ILE A 304 -3.89 21.28 0.80
N GLY A 305 -3.12 21.09 -0.26
CA GLY A 305 -3.57 21.24 -1.64
C GLY A 305 -2.50 20.90 -2.67
N ILE A 306 -2.93 20.83 -3.92
CA ILE A 306 -2.13 20.57 -5.11
C ILE A 306 -1.89 21.90 -5.81
N HIS A 307 -0.63 22.28 -6.03
CA HIS A 307 -0.29 23.50 -6.73
C HIS A 307 -0.47 23.34 -8.25
N SER A 308 -0.90 24.41 -8.92
CA SER A 308 -1.06 24.43 -10.38
C SER A 308 0.28 24.33 -11.14
N ARG A 309 1.40 24.64 -10.48
CA ARG A 309 2.76 24.51 -11.02
C ARG A 309 3.50 23.37 -10.33
N ASP A 310 4.69 23.07 -10.84
CA ASP A 310 5.61 22.03 -10.36
C ASP A 310 6.28 22.37 -9.01
N ASN A 311 6.44 23.65 -8.69
CA ASN A 311 7.12 24.05 -7.46
C ASN A 311 6.23 23.94 -6.22
N ASP A 312 6.81 23.53 -5.09
CA ASP A 312 6.13 23.53 -3.80
C ASP A 312 5.93 24.95 -3.26
N LEU A 313 4.80 25.18 -2.58
CA LEU A 313 4.46 26.47 -1.99
C LEU A 313 4.06 26.30 -0.52
N THR A 314 4.83 26.91 0.39
CA THR A 314 4.45 26.97 1.81
C THR A 314 3.46 28.14 2.01
N VAL A 315 2.28 27.84 2.55
CA VAL A 315 1.12 28.75 2.60
C VAL A 315 0.49 28.77 3.99
N ASN A 316 -0.17 29.88 4.29
CA ASN A 316 -0.91 30.05 5.55
C ASN A 316 -2.42 29.91 5.32
N ALA A 317 -3.01 28.83 5.85
CA ALA A 317 -4.44 28.57 5.79
C ALA A 317 -5.23 29.08 7.02
N LEU A 318 -4.56 29.76 7.96
CA LEU A 318 -5.13 30.32 9.19
C LEU A 318 -5.42 31.83 9.07
N LYS A 319 -5.19 32.43 7.90
CA LYS A 319 -5.32 33.89 7.73
C LYS A 319 -6.80 34.31 7.71
N GLY A 320 -7.22 34.97 8.80
CA GLY A 320 -8.55 35.58 8.89
C GLY A 320 -8.75 36.76 7.94
N LYS A 321 -10.01 37.19 7.76
CA LYS A 321 -10.34 38.44 7.07
C LYS A 321 -9.86 39.59 7.95
N GLN A 322 -8.98 40.45 7.44
CA GLN A 322 -8.70 41.70 8.14
C GLN A 322 -9.91 42.60 7.99
N LEU A 323 -10.60 42.86 9.11
CA LEU A 323 -11.63 43.89 9.19
C LEU A 323 -10.92 45.25 9.16
N THR A 324 -10.55 45.72 7.98
CA THR A 324 -10.25 47.14 7.83
C THR A 324 -11.57 47.89 7.98
N ASN A 325 -11.63 48.84 8.93
CA ASN A 325 -12.75 49.75 9.17
C ASN A 325 -13.02 50.72 7.98
N VAL A 326 -12.78 50.28 6.75
CA VAL A 326 -13.05 51.03 5.54
C VAL A 326 -14.36 50.50 4.99
N ARG A 327 -15.39 51.35 5.06
CA ARG A 327 -16.65 51.22 4.34
C ARG A 327 -16.36 51.02 2.84
N SER A 328 -16.19 49.78 2.42
CA SER A 328 -16.25 49.42 1.00
C SER A 328 -17.72 49.32 0.63
N SER A 329 -18.23 50.38 0.02
CA SER A 329 -19.47 50.39 -0.73
C SER A 329 -19.45 49.29 -1.80
N GLY A 330 -20.27 48.26 -1.63
CA GLY A 330 -20.46 47.16 -2.57
C GLY A 330 -20.52 45.82 -1.85
N THR A 331 -21.70 45.19 -1.87
CA THR A 331 -22.03 43.81 -1.45
C THR A 331 -20.87 42.95 -0.92
N ASP A 332 -20.96 42.54 0.35
CA ASP A 332 -20.11 41.49 0.93
C ASP A 332 -20.29 40.21 0.08
N GLU A 333 -19.37 39.96 -0.85
CA GLU A 333 -19.42 38.78 -1.70
C GLU A 333 -19.26 37.54 -0.83
N ALA A 334 -20.26 36.66 -0.87
CA ALA A 334 -20.18 35.38 -0.19
C ALA A 334 -19.00 34.58 -0.76
N GLN A 335 -18.02 34.25 0.08
CA GLN A 335 -16.86 33.45 -0.32
C GLN A 335 -17.26 32.00 -0.54
N THR A 336 -17.55 31.64 -1.79
CA THR A 336 -17.85 30.26 -2.18
C THR A 336 -16.55 29.47 -2.33
N LEU A 337 -16.45 28.34 -1.62
CA LEU A 337 -15.32 27.42 -1.72
C LEU A 337 -15.64 26.30 -2.70
N THR A 338 -14.67 25.97 -3.56
CA THR A 338 -14.72 24.75 -4.37
C THR A 338 -14.64 23.53 -3.44
N PRO A 339 -15.44 22.48 -3.65
CA PRO A 339 -15.35 21.25 -2.86
C PRO A 339 -13.90 20.70 -2.85
N PRO A 340 -13.36 20.35 -1.67
CA PRO A 340 -12.01 19.82 -1.58
C PRO A 340 -11.92 18.43 -2.20
N ILE A 341 -10.75 18.08 -2.71
CA ILE A 341 -10.46 16.72 -3.18
C ILE A 341 -10.26 15.84 -1.94
N VAL A 342 -11.13 14.85 -1.79
CA VAL A 342 -10.97 13.80 -0.77
C VAL A 342 -10.26 12.62 -1.42
N MET A 343 -9.03 12.36 -0.99
CA MET A 343 -8.24 11.25 -1.49
C MET A 343 -8.55 9.96 -0.72
N SER A 344 -8.69 8.85 -1.45
CA SER A 344 -8.62 7.51 -0.85
C SER A 344 -7.20 7.21 -0.37
N LEU A 345 -7.02 6.11 0.37
CA LEU A 345 -5.70 5.65 0.81
C LEU A 345 -4.78 5.37 -0.39
N GLU A 346 -5.30 4.67 -1.40
CA GLU A 346 -4.60 4.35 -2.63
C GLU A 346 -4.20 5.64 -3.35
N GLN A 347 -5.14 6.56 -3.58
CA GLN A 347 -4.85 7.85 -4.20
C GLN A 347 -3.79 8.66 -3.43
N ALA A 348 -3.78 8.59 -2.10
CA ALA A 348 -2.78 9.25 -1.28
C ALA A 348 -1.39 8.60 -1.41
N LEU A 349 -1.32 7.26 -1.43
CA LEU A 349 -0.07 6.50 -1.64
C LEU A 349 0.53 6.76 -3.03
N GLU A 350 -0.33 6.87 -4.04
CA GLU A 350 0.05 7.22 -5.41
C GLU A 350 0.48 8.70 -5.54
N PHE A 351 -0.10 9.59 -4.75
CA PHE A 351 0.13 11.04 -4.83
C PHE A 351 1.46 11.50 -4.20
N ILE A 352 1.93 10.80 -3.17
CA ILE A 352 3.10 11.26 -2.41
C ILE A 352 4.42 11.08 -3.16
N ASP A 353 5.30 12.05 -2.97
CA ASP A 353 6.69 11.97 -3.44
C ASP A 353 7.64 11.40 -2.38
N ASN A 354 8.91 11.20 -2.77
CA ASN A 354 9.95 10.64 -1.92
C ASN A 354 10.25 11.51 -0.67
N ASP A 355 9.89 12.79 -0.68
CA ASP A 355 10.04 13.69 0.47
C ASP A 355 8.75 13.82 1.31
N GLU A 356 7.77 12.95 1.07
CA GLU A 356 6.45 12.96 1.70
C GLU A 356 6.08 11.63 2.34
N LEU A 357 5.02 11.68 3.14
CA LEU A 357 4.45 10.56 3.87
C LEU A 357 2.92 10.70 3.90
N VAL A 358 2.24 9.56 3.82
CA VAL A 358 0.81 9.49 4.15
C VAL A 358 0.68 9.14 5.62
N GLU A 359 0.07 10.03 6.40
CA GLU A 359 -0.34 9.79 7.77
C GLU A 359 -1.73 9.14 7.76
N VAL A 360 -1.82 7.93 8.30
CA VAL A 360 -3.05 7.14 8.33
C VAL A 360 -3.49 6.97 9.77
N THR A 361 -4.73 7.35 10.06
CA THR A 361 -5.40 7.15 11.35
C THR A 361 -6.78 6.52 11.13
N PRO A 362 -7.43 6.00 12.18
CA PRO A 362 -8.71 5.31 12.03
C PRO A 362 -9.82 6.14 11.38
N LEU A 363 -9.73 7.47 11.51
CA LEU A 363 -10.74 8.41 11.02
C LEU A 363 -10.27 9.24 9.82
N SER A 364 -8.96 9.41 9.66
CA SER A 364 -8.39 10.39 8.74
C SER A 364 -7.22 9.83 7.94
N ILE A 365 -7.09 10.32 6.71
CA ILE A 365 -5.89 10.15 5.89
C ILE A 365 -5.37 11.55 5.60
N ARG A 366 -4.12 11.82 5.97
CA ARG A 366 -3.46 13.10 5.78
C ARG A 366 -2.17 12.90 5.02
N ILE A 367 -1.73 13.92 4.31
CA ILE A 367 -0.45 13.91 3.59
C ILE A 367 0.43 14.98 4.22
N ARG A 368 1.71 14.67 4.41
CA ARG A 368 2.69 15.61 4.97
C ARG A 368 4.04 15.43 4.33
N LYS A 369 4.86 16.49 4.42
CA LYS A 369 6.30 16.39 4.14
C LYS A 369 6.98 15.58 5.25
N LYS A 370 8.05 14.86 4.90
CA LYS A 370 8.95 14.20 5.86
C LYS A 370 9.47 15.23 6.87
N PHE A 371 10.01 16.34 6.36
CA PHE A 371 10.41 17.50 7.15
C PHE A 371 9.28 18.53 7.25
N LEU A 372 8.78 18.75 8.46
CA LEU A 372 7.63 19.61 8.72
C LEU A 372 7.94 21.10 8.53
N LYS A 373 9.11 21.54 8.97
CA LYS A 373 9.52 22.95 8.88
C LYS A 373 10.08 23.28 7.51
N GLU A 374 9.77 24.47 7.02
CA GLU A 374 10.26 24.94 5.72
C GLU A 374 11.79 25.08 5.69
N ASN A 375 12.40 25.51 6.80
CA ASN A 375 13.85 25.65 6.91
C ASN A 375 14.57 24.29 6.79
N ASP A 376 14.00 23.23 7.38
CA ASP A 376 14.57 21.89 7.33
C ASP A 376 14.50 21.33 5.90
N ARG A 377 13.37 21.54 5.19
CA ARG A 377 13.23 21.20 3.76
C ARG A 377 14.27 21.91 2.90
N LYS A 378 14.47 23.21 3.12
CA LYS A 378 15.48 24.01 2.38
C LYS A 378 16.90 23.56 2.66
N ARG A 379 17.19 23.07 3.87
CA ARG A 379 18.51 22.55 4.24
C ARG A 379 18.81 21.24 3.51
N GLU A 380 17.85 20.33 3.49
CA GLU A 380 17.97 19.04 2.80
C GLU A 380 18.02 19.18 1.28
N GLY A 381 17.17 20.05 0.71
CA GLY A 381 17.20 20.34 -0.73
C GLY A 381 18.50 20.99 -1.23
N ARG A 382 19.35 21.52 -0.33
CA ARG A 382 20.71 22.00 -0.66
C ARG A 382 21.78 20.90 -0.57
N GLY A 383 21.49 19.78 0.09
CA GLY A 383 22.41 18.66 0.27
C GLY A 383 22.47 17.69 -0.91
N VAL A 384 21.50 17.75 -1.82
CA VAL A 384 21.50 17.01 -3.09
C VAL A 384 22.25 17.86 -4.12
N LYS A 385 23.57 17.68 -4.21
CA LYS A 385 24.39 18.25 -5.28
C LYS A 385 25.31 17.20 -5.86
#